data_AF-A0A413WL20-F1
#
_entry.id   AF-A0A413WL20-F1
#
_cell.length_a   1.000
_cell.length_b   1.000
_cell.length_c   1.000
_cell.angle_alpha   90.00
_cell.angle_beta   90.00
_cell.angle_gamma   90.00
#
_symmetry.space_group_name_H-M   'P 1'
#
loop_
_entity.id
_entity.type
_entity.pdbx_description
1 polymer ?
#
loop_
_entity_poly.entity_id
_entity_poly.type
_entity_poly.pdbx_seq_one_letter_code
_entity_poly.pdbx_strand_id
1 'polypeptide(L)'
;MNRLTRLLAATACLFMSGLLYTLERIATFTRWNAQVATGTFPSEPMFVDVLLQNVFISIFGVAAIILFFMAVNAAQHTTPTKTGTADL
;
A
#
# COMPACT_ATOMS: atom_id res chain seq x y z
N MET A 1 22.12 15.91 -15.74
CA MET A 1 20.91 15.17 -15.34
C MET A 1 19.67 15.84 -15.92
N ASN A 2 18.85 15.11 -16.68
CA ASN A 2 17.69 15.67 -17.38
C ASN A 2 16.61 16.14 -16.36
N ARG A 3 15.76 17.10 -16.73
CA ARG A 3 14.68 17.61 -15.86
C ARG A 3 13.72 16.49 -15.44
N LEU A 4 13.41 15.58 -16.37
CA LEU A 4 12.61 14.39 -16.11
C LEU A 4 13.24 13.49 -15.03
N THR A 5 14.56 13.23 -15.11
CA THR A 5 15.28 12.40 -14.13
C THR A 5 15.28 13.02 -12.74
N ARG A 6 15.36 14.36 -12.63
CA ARG A 6 15.25 15.07 -11.35
C ARG A 6 13.84 15.00 -10.76
N LEU A 7 12.81 15.15 -11.59
CA LEU A 7 11.43 14.99 -11.17
C LEU A 7 11.15 13.57 -10.66
N LEU A 8 11.58 12.55 -11.39
CA LEU A 8 11.42 11.15 -10.98
C LEU A 8 12.14 10.85 -9.66
N ALA A 9 13.37 11.35 -9.49
CA ALA A 9 14.11 11.17 -8.25
C ALA A 9 13.43 11.89 -7.06
N ALA A 10 12.89 13.09 -7.27
CA ALA A 10 12.15 13.82 -6.24
C ALA A 10 10.86 13.09 -5.85
N THR A 11 10.09 12.60 -6.82
CA THR A 11 8.89 11.81 -6.58
C THR A 11 9.21 10.52 -5.83
N ALA A 12 10.28 9.81 -6.21
CA ALA A 12 10.73 8.61 -5.53
C ALA A 12 11.15 8.90 -4.07
N CYS A 13 11.83 10.02 -3.81
CA CYS A 13 12.19 10.42 -2.45
C CYS A 13 10.94 10.73 -1.60
N LEU A 14 10.00 11.52 -2.15
CA LEU A 14 8.74 11.82 -1.46
C LEU A 14 7.96 10.53 -1.15
N PHE A 15 7.88 9.63 -2.11
CA PHE A 15 7.23 8.33 -1.95
C PHE A 15 7.87 7.48 -0.85
N MET A 16 9.19 7.33 -0.87
CA MET A 16 9.93 6.54 0.13
C MET A 16 9.80 7.17 1.53
N SER A 17 9.81 8.50 1.63
CA SER A 17 9.62 9.19 2.90
C SER A 17 8.22 8.97 3.48
N GLY A 18 7.18 9.05 2.63
CA GLY A 18 5.81 8.73 3.03
C GLY A 18 5.63 7.28 3.47
N LEU A 19 6.29 6.35 2.77
CA LEU A 19 6.28 4.91 3.10
C LEU A 19 7.03 4.59 4.40
N LEU A 20 8.14 5.27 4.67
CA LEU A 20 8.84 5.13 5.95
C LEU A 20 7.98 5.67 7.10
N TYR A 21 7.34 6.83 6.91
CA TYR A 21 6.46 7.43 7.91
C TYR A 21 5.25 6.54 8.24
N THR A 22 4.63 5.88 7.24
CA THR A 22 3.57 4.89 7.50
C THR A 22 4.09 3.68 8.28
N LEU A 23 5.22 3.10 7.87
CA LEU A 23 5.78 1.92 8.53
C LEU A 23 6.17 2.17 9.98
N GLU A 24 6.76 3.32 10.28
CA GLU A 24 7.12 3.71 11.65
C GLU A 24 5.89 3.79 12.56
N ARG A 25 4.81 4.41 12.08
CA ARG A 25 3.52 4.49 12.80
C ARG A 25 2.93 3.10 13.06
N ILE A 26 2.92 2.22 12.05
CA ILE A 26 2.43 0.84 12.19
C ILE A 26 3.27 0.08 13.23
N ALA A 27 4.59 0.13 13.12
CA ALA A 27 5.49 -0.54 14.05
C ALA A 27 5.31 -0.04 15.50
N THR A 28 5.14 1.27 15.67
CA THR A 28 4.87 1.87 16.99
C THR A 28 3.55 1.37 17.58
N PHE A 29 2.50 1.29 16.76
CA PHE A 29 1.20 0.75 17.17
C PHE A 29 1.28 -0.74 17.53
N THR A 30 1.93 -1.56 16.70
CA THR A 30 2.11 -2.99 16.97
C THR A 30 2.90 -3.21 18.26
N ARG A 31 3.97 -2.43 18.48
CA ARG A 31 4.77 -2.47 19.71
C ARG A 31 3.94 -2.10 20.93
N TRP A 32 3.15 -1.03 20.85
CA TRP A 32 2.28 -0.63 21.95
C TRP A 32 1.25 -1.73 22.29
N ASN A 33 0.60 -2.32 21.29
CA ASN A 33 -0.33 -3.44 21.51
C ASN A 33 0.34 -4.64 22.19
N ALA A 34 1.57 -4.98 21.79
CA ALA A 34 2.33 -6.05 22.43
C ALA A 34 2.66 -5.70 23.90
N GLN A 35 3.03 -4.44 24.17
CA GLN A 35 3.33 -3.97 25.51
C GLN A 35 2.10 -4.03 26.43
N VAL A 36 0.93 -3.60 25.93
CA VAL A 36 -0.36 -3.73 26.62
C VAL A 36 -0.68 -5.19 26.94
N ALA A 37 -0.47 -6.10 25.99
CA ALA A 37 -0.69 -7.53 26.19
C ALA A 37 0.24 -8.14 27.26
N THR A 38 1.47 -7.62 27.39
CA THR A 38 2.43 -8.05 28.42
C THR A 38 2.23 -7.40 29.80
N GLY A 39 1.21 -6.56 29.97
CA GLY A 39 0.90 -5.91 31.25
C GLY A 39 1.77 -4.69 31.57
N THR A 40 2.62 -4.26 30.64
CA THR A 40 3.22 -2.92 30.68
C THR A 40 2.20 -1.95 30.11
N PHE A 41 1.86 -0.87 30.83
CA PHE A 41 0.87 0.13 30.40
C PHE A 41 1.54 1.44 29.98
N PRO A 42 2.30 1.47 28.87
CA PRO A 42 2.77 2.73 28.30
C PRO A 42 1.57 3.55 27.82
N SER A 43 1.64 4.86 27.97
CA SER A 43 0.64 5.81 27.47
C SER A 43 0.29 5.50 26.01
N GLU A 44 -1.00 5.50 25.69
CA GLU A 44 -1.49 5.32 24.32
C GLU A 44 -0.78 6.31 23.39
N PRO A 45 -0.19 5.85 22.27
CA PRO A 45 0.47 6.77 21.38
C PRO A 45 -0.61 7.68 20.77
N MET A 46 -0.41 9.00 20.79
CA MET A 46 -1.37 9.92 20.18
C MET A 46 -1.40 9.70 18.67
N PHE A 47 -2.45 9.01 18.21
CA PHE A 47 -2.79 8.87 16.80
C PHE A 47 -4.00 9.75 16.53
N VAL A 48 -3.78 10.89 15.88
CA VAL A 48 -4.86 11.54 15.13
C VAL A 48 -5.13 10.62 13.95
N ASP A 49 -6.40 10.29 13.72
CA ASP A 49 -6.90 9.33 12.73
C ASP A 49 -5.92 9.03 11.59
N VAL A 50 -5.35 7.81 11.58
CA VAL A 50 -4.23 7.41 10.71
C VAL A 50 -4.59 7.59 9.22
N LEU A 51 -5.87 7.44 8.87
CA LEU A 51 -6.42 7.65 7.53
C LEU A 51 -6.52 9.13 7.12
N LEU A 52 -6.76 10.04 8.07
CA LEU A 52 -6.90 11.48 7.80
C LEU A 52 -5.57 12.22 7.84
N GLN A 53 -4.62 11.80 8.68
CA GLN A 53 -3.35 12.49 8.81
C GLN A 53 -2.29 12.02 7.79
N ASN A 54 -2.45 10.82 7.24
CA ASN A 54 -1.49 10.25 6.30
C ASN A 54 -2.10 10.03 4.91
N VAL A 55 -1.99 11.06 4.08
CA VAL A 55 -2.50 11.04 2.70
C VAL A 55 -1.95 9.88 1.88
N PHE A 56 -0.75 9.37 2.21
CA PHE A 56 -0.17 8.22 1.52
C PHE A 56 -1.00 6.96 1.71
N ILE A 57 -1.55 6.70 2.90
CA ILE A 57 -2.38 5.51 3.14
C ILE A 57 -3.60 5.52 2.24
N SER A 58 -4.27 6.66 2.15
CA SER A 58 -5.44 6.84 1.26
C SER A 58 -5.05 6.71 -0.21
N ILE A 59 -3.94 7.32 -0.64
CA ILE A 59 -3.42 7.19 -2.02
C ILE A 59 -3.07 5.73 -2.35
N PHE A 60 -2.39 5.02 -1.44
CA PHE A 60 -2.03 3.62 -1.62
C PHE A 60 -3.25 2.70 -1.64
N GLY A 61 -4.24 2.96 -0.77
CA GLY A 61 -5.51 2.24 -0.77
C GLY A 61 -6.22 2.37 -2.11
N VAL A 62 -6.33 3.59 -2.65
CA VAL A 62 -6.90 3.83 -3.98
C VAL A 62 -6.08 3.17 -5.08
N ALA A 63 -4.75 3.30 -5.05
CA ALA A 63 -3.87 2.69 -6.04
C ALA A 63 -3.98 1.14 -6.04
N ALA A 64 -4.06 0.52 -4.86
CA ALA A 64 -4.23 -0.92 -4.71
C ALA A 64 -5.57 -1.39 -5.28
N ILE A 65 -6.66 -0.64 -5.06
CA ILE A 65 -7.97 -0.93 -5.64
C ILE A 65 -7.91 -0.88 -7.18
N ILE A 66 -7.30 0.17 -7.75
CA ILE A 66 -7.17 0.31 -9.21
C ILE A 66 -6.35 -0.85 -9.78
N LEU A 67 -5.20 -1.16 -9.18
CA LEU A 67 -4.35 -2.27 -9.60
C LEU A 67 -5.06 -3.62 -9.48
N PHE A 68 -5.87 -3.82 -8.45
CA PHE A 68 -6.69 -5.01 -8.28
C PHE A 68 -7.68 -5.17 -9.45
N PHE A 69 -8.42 -4.11 -9.81
CA PHE A 69 -9.33 -4.16 -10.96
C PHE A 69 -8.59 -4.36 -12.29
N MET A 70 -7.44 -3.71 -12.48
CA MET A 70 -6.61 -3.93 -13.66
C MET A 70 -6.11 -5.37 -13.75
N ALA A 71 -5.68 -5.95 -12.64
CA ALA A 71 -5.23 -7.34 -12.56
C ALA A 71 -6.38 -8.32 -12.84
N VAL A 72 -7.57 -8.06 -12.29
CA VAL A 72 -8.77 -8.86 -12.57
C VAL A 72 -9.13 -8.80 -14.05
N ASN A 73 -9.16 -7.61 -14.66
CA ASN A 73 -9.43 -7.46 -16.08
C ASN A 73 -8.37 -8.19 -16.93
N ALA A 74 -7.08 -8.03 -16.61
CA ALA A 74 -6.00 -8.74 -17.28
C ALA A 74 -6.16 -10.27 -17.16
N ALA A 75 -6.56 -10.77 -16.00
CA ALA A 75 -6.80 -12.20 -15.79
C ALA A 75 -7.98 -12.72 -16.63
N GLN A 76 -9.07 -11.96 -16.77
CA GLN A 76 -10.23 -12.37 -17.58
C GLN A 76 -9.90 -12.48 -19.07
N HIS A 77 -9.03 -11.60 -19.58
CA HIS A 77 -8.54 -11.64 -20.97
C HIS A 77 -7.53 -12.76 -21.24
N THR A 78 -7.03 -13.45 -20.23
CA THR A 78 -6.09 -14.58 -20.37
C THR A 78 -6.75 -15.96 -20.34
N THR A 79 -8.08 -16.05 -20.31
CA THR A 79 -8.77 -17.34 -20.46
C THR A 79 -8.49 -17.87 -21.87
N PRO A 80 -7.72 -18.97 -22.05
CA PRO A 80 -7.53 -19.52 -23.37
C PRO A 80 -8.88 -20.05 -23.82
N THR A 81 -9.37 -19.54 -24.95
CA THR A 81 -10.47 -20.16 -25.69
C THR A 81 -10.09 -21.62 -25.87
N LYS A 82 -10.75 -22.55 -25.15
CA LYS A 82 -10.63 -23.97 -25.45
C LYS A 82 -11.21 -24.18 -26.83
N THR A 83 -10.38 -24.14 -27.86
CA THR A 83 -10.70 -24.62 -29.20
C THR A 83 -10.71 -26.15 -29.13
N GLY A 84 -11.80 -26.70 -28.59
CA GLY A 84 -12.10 -28.12 -28.70
C GLY A 84 -12.72 -28.37 -30.06
N THR A 85 -11.90 -28.83 -31.01
CA THR A 85 -12.37 -29.59 -32.17
C THR A 85 -13.24 -30.74 -31.68
N ALA A 86 -14.53 -30.69 -31.98
CA ALA A 86 -15.43 -31.85 -31.92
C ALA A 86 -15.96 -32.07 -33.34
N ASP A 87 -15.05 -32.38 -34.26
CA ASP A 87 -15.36 -33.27 -35.38
C ASP A 87 -15.01 -34.68 -34.88
N LEU A 88 -16.05 -35.49 -34.66
CA LEU A 88 -16.16 -36.94 -34.87
C LEU A 88 -17.58 -37.38 -34.46
#